data_AF-A0A9D2ENQ8-F1
#
_entry.id   AF-A0A9D2ENQ8-F1
#
_cell.length_a   1.000
_cell.length_b   1.000
_cell.length_c   1.000
_cell.angle_alpha   90.00
_cell.angle_beta   90.00
_cell.angle_gamma   90.00
#
_symmetry.space_group_name_H-M   'P 1'
#
loop_
_entity.id
_entity.type
_entity.pdbx_description
1 polymer ?
#
loop_
_entity_poly.entity_id
_entity_poly.type
_entity_poly.pdbx_seq_one_letter_code
_entity_poly.pdbx_strand_id
1 'polypeptide(L)'
;LPSIRSFANDLKVSVLTIRRVYEELEKEGFVTSQVGIGTFVSAGNLDLLRDSKRRLVEEKMQDMIHTAKSLSITKEELMEMMDILYEEE
;
A
#
# COMPACT_ATOMS: atom_id res chain seq x y z
N LEU A 1 -4.35 15.14 12.07
CA LEU A 1 -2.95 14.80 12.39
C LEU A 1 -2.37 15.83 13.36
N PRO A 2 -1.36 15.48 14.19
CA PRO A 2 -0.67 16.46 15.03
C PRO A 2 0.00 17.53 14.14
N SER A 3 0.28 18.70 14.72
CA SER A 3 1.02 19.73 13.98
C SER A 3 2.46 19.28 13.73
N ILE A 4 3.06 19.74 12.62
CA ILE A 4 4.47 19.47 12.27
C ILE A 4 5.41 19.77 13.46
N ARG A 5 5.16 20.86 14.19
CA ARG A 5 6.00 21.26 15.34
C ARG A 5 5.83 20.33 16.54
N SER A 6 4.60 19.93 16.86
CA SER A 6 4.34 18.98 17.94
C SER A 6 5.02 17.65 17.64
N PHE A 7 4.81 17.14 16.42
CA PHE A 7 5.32 15.83 16.05
C PHE A 7 6.86 15.78 15.95
N ALA A 8 7.48 16.87 15.50
CA ALA A 8 8.94 17.01 15.52
C ALA A 8 9.50 16.99 16.95
N ASN A 9 8.83 17.66 17.90
CA ASN A 9 9.24 17.66 19.30
C ASN A 9 9.08 16.28 19.95
N ASP A 10 7.97 15.59 19.68
CA ASP A 10 7.68 14.26 20.23
C ASP A 10 8.74 13.23 19.79
N LEU A 11 9.15 13.29 18.52
CA LEU A 11 10.17 12.40 17.96
C LEU A 11 11.61 12.89 18.17
N LYS A 12 11.81 14.12 18.67
CA LYS A 12 13.12 14.80 18.76
C LYS A 12 13.86 14.86 17.42
N VAL A 13 13.12 15.08 16.34
CA VAL A 13 13.64 15.19 14.96
C VAL A 13 13.49 16.63 14.47
N SER A 14 14.28 17.02 13.46
CA SER A 14 14.17 18.36 12.89
C SER A 14 12.78 18.64 12.31
N VAL A 15 12.28 19.86 12.52
CA VAL A 15 11.00 20.34 11.96
C VAL A 15 10.99 20.24 10.43
N LEU A 16 12.15 20.45 9.79
CA LEU A 16 12.27 20.34 8.33
C LEU A 16 12.05 18.91 7.83
N THR A 17 12.52 17.92 8.59
CA THR A 17 12.32 16.51 8.27
C THR A 17 10.84 16.14 8.34
N ILE A 18 10.16 16.51 9.42
CA ILE A 18 8.72 16.23 9.56
C ILE A 18 7.90 16.99 8.51
N ARG A 19 8.28 18.23 8.19
CA ARG A 19 7.64 18.97 7.09
C ARG A 19 7.77 18.22 5.76
N ARG A 20 8.97 17.76 5.40
CA ARG A 20 9.19 16.97 4.17
C ARG A 20 8.34 15.71 4.13
N VAL A 21 8.26 14.98 5.25
CA VAL A 21 7.40 13.77 5.35
C VAL A 21 5.93 14.12 5.11
N TYR A 22 5.43 15.20 5.71
CA TYR A 22 4.03 15.63 5.50
C TYR A 22 3.77 16.08 4.06
N GLU A 23 4.73 16.77 3.43
CA GLU A 23 4.67 17.17 2.01
C GLU A 23 4.69 15.94 1.08
N GLU A 24 5.51 14.92 1.37
CA GLU A 24 5.52 13.66 0.63
C GLU A 24 4.20 12.90 0.77
N LEU A 25 3.68 12.77 2.00
CA LEU A 25 2.38 12.14 2.26
C LEU A 25 1.23 12.89 1.57
N GLU A 26 1.30 14.22 1.47
CA GLU A 26 0.30 15.02 0.76
C GLU A 26 0.41 14.83 -0.76
N LYS A 27 1.64 14.77 -1.29
CA LYS A 27 1.90 14.49 -2.71
C LYS A 27 1.44 13.09 -3.13
N GLU A 28 1.62 12.11 -2.26
CA GLU A 28 1.11 10.73 -2.45
C GLU A 28 -0.39 10.62 -2.16
N GLY A 29 -1.04 11.71 -1.74
CA GLY A 29 -2.47 11.77 -1.50
C GLY A 29 -2.92 11.01 -0.25
N PHE A 30 -2.02 10.67 0.67
CA PHE A 30 -2.35 10.05 1.97
C PHE A 30 -2.96 11.06 2.94
N VAL A 31 -2.57 12.32 2.82
CA VAL A 31 -3.07 13.41 3.67
C VAL A 31 -3.46 14.62 2.84
N THR A 32 -4.32 15.47 3.37
CA THR A 32 -4.69 16.76 2.78
C THR A 32 -4.59 17.86 3.84
N SER A 33 -3.93 18.96 3.51
CA SER A 33 -3.82 20.12 4.39
C SER A 33 -4.81 21.21 3.97
N GLN A 34 -5.66 21.63 4.90
CA GLN A 34 -6.47 22.84 4.76
C GLN A 34 -5.89 23.98 5.59
N VAL A 35 -5.66 25.13 4.94
CA VAL A 35 -5.11 26.33 5.59
C VAL A 35 -6.05 26.76 6.72
N GLY A 36 -5.50 26.88 7.93
CA GLY A 36 -6.25 27.28 9.13
C GLY A 36 -7.00 26.16 9.86
N ILE A 37 -7.10 24.96 9.27
CA ILE A 37 -7.87 23.84 9.83
C ILE A 37 -6.94 22.68 10.20
N GLY A 38 -5.83 22.50 9.47
CA GLY A 38 -4.80 21.50 9.75
C GLY A 38 -4.75 20.38 8.69
N THR A 39 -4.03 19.31 9.01
CA THR A 39 -3.78 18.19 8.09
C THR A 39 -4.63 16.97 8.47
N PHE A 40 -5.34 16.41 7.49
CA PHE A 40 -6.29 15.31 7.62
C PHE A 40 -5.88 14.12 6.77
N VAL A 41 -6.26 12.90 7.17
CA VAL A 41 -6.04 11.70 6.36
C VAL A 41 -7.04 11.69 5.21
N SER A 42 -6.56 11.49 3.98
CA SER A 42 -7.41 11.46 2.78
C SER A 42 -8.15 10.13 2.68
N ALA A 43 -9.48 10.18 2.58
CA ALA A 43 -10.32 8.99 2.44
C ALA A 43 -10.09 8.26 1.10
N GLY A 44 -9.64 8.97 0.06
CA GLY A 44 -9.41 8.39 -1.27
C GLY A 44 -8.25 7.40 -1.34
N ASN A 45 -7.35 7.38 -0.34
CA ASN A 45 -6.21 6.48 -0.34
C ASN A 45 -6.53 5.08 0.21
N LEU A 46 -7.70 4.87 0.83
CA LEU A 46 -8.14 3.50 1.17
C LEU A 46 -8.35 2.67 -0.10
N ASP A 47 -8.91 3.27 -1.15
CA ASP A 47 -9.08 2.61 -2.43
C ASP A 47 -7.74 2.40 -3.15
N LEU A 48 -6.83 3.38 -3.11
CA LEU A 48 -5.46 3.24 -3.63
C LEU A 48 -4.65 2.16 -2.88
N LEU A 49 -4.81 2.03 -1.56
CA LEU A 49 -4.23 0.95 -0.76
C LEU A 49 -4.80 -0.41 -1.15
N ARG A 50 -6.11 -0.50 -1.41
CA ARG A 50 -6.75 -1.73 -1.91
C ARG A 50 -6.23 -2.09 -3.30
N ASP A 51 -6.09 -1.11 -4.19
CA ASP A 51 -5.54 -1.31 -5.53
C ASP A 51 -4.07 -1.72 -5.49
N SER A 52 -3.28 -1.14 -4.57
CA SER A 52 -1.88 -1.52 -4.37
C SER A 52 -1.74 -2.95 -3.85
N LYS A 53 -2.60 -3.36 -2.91
CA LYS A 53 -2.65 -4.76 -2.44
C LYS A 53 -3.11 -5.72 -3.53
N ARG A 54 -4.08 -5.32 -4.37
CA ARG A 54 -4.50 -6.10 -5.54
C ARG A 54 -3.38 -6.28 -6.55
N ARG A 55 -2.65 -5.21 -6.88
CA ARG A 55 -1.48 -5.28 -7.76
C ARG A 55 -0.40 -6.23 -7.25
N LEU A 56 -0.14 -6.22 -5.94
CA LEU A 56 0.82 -7.15 -5.33
C LEU A 56 0.37 -8.61 -5.50
N VAL A 57 -0.92 -8.89 -5.36
CA VAL A 57 -1.48 -10.23 -5.62
C VAL A 57 -1.36 -10.57 -7.11
N GLU A 58 -1.68 -9.63 -8.02
CA GLU A 58 -1.56 -9.83 -9.46
C GLU A 58 -0.12 -10.13 -9.90
N GLU A 59 0.89 -9.42 -9.37
CA GLU A 59 2.31 -9.70 -9.66
C GLU A 59 2.68 -11.12 -9.22
N LYS A 60 2.31 -11.52 -7.99
CA LYS A 60 2.57 -12.87 -7.49
C LYS A 60 1.87 -13.94 -8.33
N MET A 61 0.64 -13.67 -8.78
CA MET A 61 -0.08 -14.57 -9.68
C MET A 61 0.59 -14.65 -11.05
N GLN A 62 1.13 -13.55 -11.57
CA GLN A 62 1.89 -13.56 -12.83
C GLN A 62 3.15 -14.41 -12.72
N ASP A 63 3.91 -14.27 -11.63
CA ASP A 63 5.09 -15.09 -11.36
C ASP A 63 4.70 -16.58 -11.28
N MET A 64 3.65 -16.90 -10.53
CA MET A 64 3.11 -18.25 -10.42
C MET A 64 2.74 -18.84 -11.78
N ILE A 65 2.02 -18.08 -12.61
CA ILE A 65 1.62 -18.50 -13.97
C ILE A 65 2.85 -18.71 -14.86
N HIS A 66 3.88 -17.86 -14.74
CA HIS A 66 5.11 -17.99 -15.50
C HIS A 66 5.87 -19.28 -15.14
N THR A 67 5.98 -19.58 -13.84
CA THR A 67 6.56 -20.84 -13.35
C THR A 67 5.74 -22.05 -13.79
N ALA A 68 4.42 -21.99 -13.68
CA ALA A 68 3.51 -23.06 -14.11
C ALA A 68 3.67 -23.37 -15.61
N LYS A 69 3.70 -22.33 -16.46
CA LYS A 69 3.95 -22.49 -17.90
C LYS A 69 5.32 -23.11 -18.20
N SER A 70 6.35 -22.73 -17.45
CA SER A 70 7.71 -23.29 -17.59
C SER A 70 7.76 -24.78 -17.25
N LEU A 71 6.89 -25.23 -16.34
CA LEU A 71 6.75 -26.62 -15.92
C LEU A 71 5.71 -27.41 -16.73
N SER A 72 5.13 -26.80 -17.77
CA SER A 72 4.03 -27.37 -18.57
C SER A 72 2.78 -27.72 -17.74
N ILE A 73 2.57 -27.05 -16.62
CA ILE A 73 1.36 -27.17 -15.81
C ILE A 73 0.23 -26.46 -16.53
N THR A 74 -0.88 -27.17 -16.73
CA THR A 74 -2.07 -26.62 -17.38
C THR A 74 -2.79 -25.62 -16.47
N LYS A 75 -3.66 -24.80 -17.08
CA LYS A 75 -4.45 -23.85 -16.29
C LYS A 75 -5.37 -24.59 -15.31
N GLU A 76 -5.94 -25.72 -15.75
CA GLU A 76 -6.80 -26.56 -14.92
C GLU A 76 -6.06 -27.09 -13.69
N GLU A 77 -4.87 -27.69 -13.88
CA GLU A 77 -4.04 -28.19 -12.77
C GLU A 77 -3.63 -27.06 -11.81
N LEU A 78 -3.29 -25.88 -12.34
CA LEU A 78 -2.93 -24.74 -11.51
C LEU A 78 -4.10 -24.22 -10.65
N MET A 79 -5.32 -24.26 -11.18
CA MET A 79 -6.53 -23.89 -10.42
C MET A 79 -6.83 -24.94 -9.36
N GLU A 80 -6.70 -26.23 -9.68
CA GLU A 80 -6.91 -27.32 -8.72
C GLU A 80 -5.89 -27.28 -7.57
N MET A 81 -4.62 -26.98 -7.86
CA MET A 81 -3.59 -26.72 -6.83
C MET A 81 -3.95 -25.52 -5.95
N MET A 82 -4.51 -24.46 -6.53
CA MET A 82 -4.93 -23.28 -5.78
C MET A 82 -6.12 -23.58 -4.86
N ASP A 83 -7.12 -24.32 -5.35
CA ASP A 83 -8.30 -24.70 -4.57
C ASP A 83 -7.91 -25.56 -3.37
N ILE A 84 -7.03 -26.56 -3.56
CA ILE A 84 -6.51 -27.40 -2.45
C ILE A 84 -5.82 -26.54 -1.39
N LEU A 85 -4.93 -25.63 -1.81
CA LEU A 85 -4.19 -24.76 -0.88
C LEU A 85 -5.11 -23.75 -0.17
N TYR A 86 -6.22 -23.36 -0.80
CA TYR A 86 -7.17 -22.41 -0.22
C TYR A 86 -8.11 -23.05 0.80
N GLU A 87 -8.41 -24.35 0.67
CA GLU A 87 -9.22 -25.09 1.65
C GLU A 87 -8.44 -25.52 2.91
N GLU A 88 -7.09 -25.52 2.85
CA GLU A 88 -6.22 -25.85 3.98
C GLU A 88 -5.95 -24.68 4.95
N GLU A 89 -6.36 -23.44 4.62
CA GLU A 89 -6.30 -22.24 5.48
C GLU A 89 -7.62 -21.93 6.21
#